data_AF-A0A949WSR7-F1
#
_entry.id   AF-A0A949WSR7-F1
#
_cell.length_a   1.000
_cell.length_b   1.000
_cell.length_c   1.000
_cell.angle_alpha   90.00
_cell.angle_beta   90.00
_cell.angle_gamma   90.00
#
_symmetry.space_group_name_H-M   'P 1'
#
loop_
_entity.id
_entity.type
_entity.pdbx_description
1 polymer ?
#
loop_
_entity_poly.entity_id
_entity_poly.type
_entity_poly.pdbx_seq_one_letter_code
_entity_poly.pdbx_strand_id
1 'polypeptide(L)'
;MPTSLPIDSQGNAIPALRPRPGAAHEIAVTSSSARNSTAFAADTQVIGVFSSVPAKISLGDSSVSATSVDHFVPAGQYLFFSIGMATRGQASHLAVIATDGDGTLYISELD
;
A
#
# COMPACT_ATOMS: atom_id res chain seq x y z
N MET A 1 -14.40 -12.27 13.21
CA MET A 1 -15.37 -11.39 12.51
C MET A 1 -14.74 -11.03 11.17
N PRO A 2 -15.33 -11.36 10.02
CA PRO A 2 -14.81 -10.91 8.75
C PRO A 2 -15.08 -9.41 8.60
N THR A 3 -14.03 -8.61 8.44
CA THR A 3 -14.13 -7.21 8.00
C THR A 3 -14.47 -7.21 6.51
N SER A 4 -15.71 -6.84 6.18
CA SER A 4 -16.16 -6.67 4.80
C SER A 4 -16.14 -5.20 4.44
N LEU A 5 -15.63 -4.87 3.25
CA LEU A 5 -15.74 -3.52 2.70
C LEU A 5 -17.21 -3.20 2.42
N PRO A 6 -17.63 -1.92 2.46
CA PRO A 6 -18.95 -1.52 1.98
C PRO A 6 -19.14 -2.01 0.56
N ILE A 7 -20.29 -2.63 0.28
CA ILE A 7 -20.60 -3.20 -1.03
C ILE A 7 -21.67 -2.36 -1.73
N ASP A 8 -21.60 -2.28 -3.06
CA ASP A 8 -22.67 -1.72 -3.88
C ASP A 8 -23.89 -2.66 -3.93
N SER A 9 -24.96 -2.23 -4.59
CA SER A 9 -26.16 -3.03 -4.79
C SER A 9 -25.95 -4.31 -5.63
N GLN A 10 -24.77 -4.48 -6.22
CA GLN A 10 -24.37 -5.63 -7.04
C GLN A 10 -23.34 -6.53 -6.31
N GLY A 11 -22.94 -6.17 -5.08
CA GLY A 11 -21.98 -6.91 -4.27
C GLY A 11 -20.51 -6.54 -4.49
N ASN A 12 -20.20 -5.48 -5.26
CA ASN A 12 -18.83 -5.02 -5.46
C ASN A 12 -18.38 -4.13 -4.31
N ALA A 13 -17.14 -4.28 -3.85
CA ALA A 13 -16.58 -3.40 -2.83
C ALA A 13 -16.45 -1.95 -3.35
N ILE A 14 -17.02 -0.99 -2.61
CA ILE A 14 -16.90 0.45 -2.87
C ILE A 14 -15.80 1.02 -1.97
N PRO A 15 -14.84 1.78 -2.54
CA PRO A 15 -13.95 2.61 -1.75
C PRO A 15 -14.76 3.67 -1.00
N ALA A 16 -14.86 3.55 0.32
CA ALA A 16 -15.63 4.47 1.14
C ALA A 16 -14.83 5.72 1.59
N LEU A 17 -13.51 5.69 1.41
CA LEU A 17 -12.59 6.74 1.85
C LEU A 17 -12.07 7.55 0.66
N ARG A 18 -11.76 8.81 0.90
CA ARG A 18 -11.24 9.70 -0.16
C ARG A 18 -9.71 9.75 -0.09
N PRO A 19 -9.02 9.98 -1.22
CA PRO A 19 -7.60 10.29 -1.21
C PRO A 19 -7.34 11.59 -0.45
N ARG A 20 -6.36 11.56 0.45
CA ARG A 20 -5.93 12.72 1.20
C ARG A 20 -5.11 13.68 0.32
N PRO A 21 -5.44 14.99 0.28
CA PRO A 21 -4.68 15.97 -0.50
C PRO A 21 -3.20 16.03 -0.07
N GLY A 22 -2.29 15.96 -1.04
CA GLY A 22 -0.84 16.08 -0.80
C GLY A 22 -0.18 14.86 -0.15
N ALA A 23 -0.91 13.76 0.04
CA ALA A 23 -0.41 12.52 0.66
C ALA A 23 -0.27 11.37 -0.36
N ALA A 24 0.19 11.73 -1.56
CA ALA A 24 0.53 10.77 -2.61
C ALA A 24 2.02 10.42 -2.51
N HIS A 25 2.34 9.14 -2.67
CA HIS A 25 3.72 8.65 -2.69
C HIS A 25 3.97 7.87 -3.99
N GLU A 26 5.20 7.96 -4.47
CA GLU A 26 5.67 7.22 -5.63
C GLU A 26 6.98 6.52 -5.26
N ILE A 27 7.07 5.22 -5.57
CA ILE A 27 8.26 4.41 -5.31
C ILE A 27 8.64 3.68 -6.60
N ALA A 28 9.89 3.82 -7.03
CA ALA A 28 10.43 3.00 -8.11
C ALA A 28 10.50 1.53 -7.67
N VAL A 29 9.89 0.66 -8.47
CA VAL A 29 9.89 -0.80 -8.24
C VAL A 29 11.00 -1.39 -9.10
N THR A 30 12.03 -1.92 -8.45
CA THR A 30 13.19 -2.53 -9.12
C THR A 30 13.54 -3.86 -8.46
N SER A 31 14.57 -4.55 -8.94
CA SER A 31 15.08 -5.77 -8.31
C SER A 31 15.71 -5.57 -6.92
N SER A 32 15.80 -4.32 -6.44
CA SER A 32 16.21 -3.97 -5.08
C SER A 32 15.03 -3.40 -4.30
N SER A 33 14.94 -3.74 -3.01
CA SER A 33 13.90 -3.18 -2.15
C SER A 33 14.03 -1.65 -2.05
N ALA A 34 12.95 -0.96 -2.35
CA ALA A 34 12.78 0.47 -2.12
C ALA A 34 11.60 0.70 -1.17
N ARG A 35 11.52 1.88 -0.56
CA ARG A 35 10.40 2.29 0.31
C ARG A 35 10.07 3.76 0.11
N ASN A 36 8.92 4.20 0.58
CA ASN A 36 8.58 5.62 0.62
C ASN A 36 9.63 6.39 1.46
N SER A 37 10.03 7.56 0.98
CA SER A 37 11.06 8.39 1.64
C SER A 37 10.50 9.14 2.85
N THR A 38 9.22 9.49 2.81
CA THR A 38 8.49 10.17 3.87
C THR A 38 7.49 9.21 4.50
N ALA A 39 7.48 9.14 5.83
CA ALA A 39 6.49 8.38 6.58
C ALA A 39 5.05 8.79 6.20
N PHE A 40 4.13 7.83 6.22
CA PHE A 40 2.70 8.10 6.20
C PHE A 40 2.30 8.97 7.41
N ALA A 41 1.24 9.76 7.25
CA ALA A 41 0.73 10.57 8.33
C ALA A 41 0.25 9.71 9.51
N ALA A 42 0.43 10.21 10.73
CA ALA A 42 0.17 9.46 11.96
C ALA A 42 -1.31 9.05 12.15
N ASP A 43 -2.23 9.69 11.45
CA ASP A 43 -3.66 9.40 11.49
C ASP A 43 -4.16 8.55 10.30
N THR A 44 -3.30 8.23 9.32
CA THR A 44 -3.65 7.39 8.16
C THR A 44 -3.82 5.93 8.58
N GLN A 45 -4.99 5.35 8.34
CA GLN A 45 -5.28 3.95 8.71
C GLN A 45 -5.36 3.00 7.51
N VAL A 46 -5.61 3.56 6.32
CA VAL A 46 -5.78 2.82 5.08
C VAL A 46 -5.01 3.54 3.98
N ILE A 47 -4.33 2.75 3.14
CA ILE A 47 -3.69 3.22 1.93
C ILE A 47 -4.27 2.51 0.72
N GLY A 48 -4.39 3.23 -0.39
CA GLY A 48 -4.58 2.67 -1.72
C GLY A 48 -3.23 2.47 -2.40
N VAL A 49 -3.04 1.34 -3.06
CA VAL A 49 -1.78 0.95 -3.69
C VAL A 49 -2.07 0.46 -5.11
N PHE A 50 -1.31 0.96 -6.07
CA PHE A 50 -1.34 0.50 -7.46
C PHE A 50 0.09 0.30 -7.96
N SER A 51 0.35 -0.86 -8.56
CA SER A 51 1.64 -1.19 -9.14
C SER A 51 1.54 -1.33 -10.65
N SER A 52 2.48 -0.73 -11.39
CA SER A 52 2.57 -0.91 -12.85
C SER A 52 3.11 -2.28 -13.25
N VAL A 53 3.83 -2.97 -12.34
CA VAL A 53 4.44 -4.29 -12.53
C VAL A 53 4.13 -5.22 -11.36
N PRO A 54 4.23 -6.55 -11.52
CA PRO A 54 4.08 -7.48 -10.40
C PRO A 54 5.17 -7.25 -9.35
N ALA A 55 4.77 -7.09 -8.08
CA ALA A 55 5.69 -6.71 -7.01
C ALA A 55 5.42 -7.47 -5.71
N LYS A 56 6.40 -7.48 -4.81
CA LYS A 56 6.23 -7.87 -3.41
C LYS A 56 6.27 -6.63 -2.52
N ILE A 57 5.37 -6.55 -1.54
CA ILE A 57 5.30 -5.43 -0.60
C ILE A 57 5.41 -5.89 0.86
N SER A 58 5.98 -5.03 1.70
CA SER A 58 6.04 -5.20 3.15
C SER A 58 5.73 -3.89 3.86
N LEU A 59 4.93 -3.95 4.93
CA LEU A 59 4.55 -2.78 5.73
C LEU A 59 5.33 -2.79 7.04
N GLY A 60 5.86 -1.64 7.44
CA GLY A 60 6.65 -1.53 8.67
C GLY A 60 7.05 -0.11 9.03
N ASP A 61 8.19 0.04 9.68
CA ASP A 61 8.77 1.33 10.06
C ASP A 61 9.82 1.82 9.04
N SER A 62 10.58 2.85 9.39
CA SER A 62 11.62 3.42 8.50
C SER A 62 12.76 2.46 8.14
N SER A 63 12.83 1.29 8.76
CA SER A 63 13.81 0.23 8.47
C SER A 63 13.25 -0.91 7.62
N VAL A 64 11.95 -0.89 7.28
CA VAL A 64 11.32 -1.97 6.51
C VAL A 64 11.98 -2.18 5.15
N SER A 65 12.10 -3.45 4.77
CA SER A 65 12.61 -3.93 3.49
C SER A 65 11.71 -5.05 2.99
N ALA A 66 11.41 -5.04 1.69
CA ALA A 66 10.68 -6.10 1.03
C ALA A 66 11.64 -7.17 0.49
N THR A 67 11.15 -8.40 0.44
CA THR A 67 11.87 -9.63 0.08
C THR A 67 10.96 -10.51 -0.78
N SER A 68 11.53 -11.58 -1.35
CA SER A 68 10.79 -12.50 -2.22
C SER A 68 9.67 -13.29 -1.51
N VAL A 69 9.73 -13.40 -0.18
CA VAL A 69 8.73 -14.12 0.63
C VAL A 69 7.55 -13.25 1.07
N ASP A 70 7.60 -11.95 0.80
CA ASP A 70 6.56 -11.01 1.20
C ASP A 70 5.29 -11.09 0.31
N HIS A 71 4.32 -10.24 0.61
CA HIS A 71 3.00 -10.25 0.00
C HIS A 71 3.04 -9.81 -1.46
N PHE A 72 2.40 -10.58 -2.34
CA PHE A 72 2.34 -10.28 -3.76
C PHE A 72 1.25 -9.26 -4.10
N VAL A 73 1.59 -8.29 -4.95
CA VAL A 73 0.67 -7.32 -5.56
C VAL A 73 0.70 -7.51 -7.07
N PRO A 74 -0.44 -7.80 -7.72
CA PRO A 74 -0.51 -7.92 -9.16
C PRO A 74 -0.37 -6.55 -9.85
N ALA A 75 0.19 -6.56 -11.06
CA ALA A 75 0.24 -5.38 -11.92
C ALA A 75 -1.17 -4.92 -12.33
N GLY A 76 -1.36 -3.61 -12.44
CA GLY A 76 -2.57 -3.03 -13.04
C GLY A 76 -3.81 -3.06 -12.13
N GLN A 77 -3.68 -3.45 -10.87
CA GLN A 77 -4.78 -3.46 -9.91
C GLN A 77 -4.56 -2.42 -8.81
N TYR A 78 -5.64 -1.71 -8.46
CA TYR A 78 -5.67 -0.78 -7.34
C TYR A 78 -6.22 -1.51 -6.11
N LEU A 79 -5.40 -1.69 -5.08
CA LEU A 79 -5.72 -2.45 -3.87
C LEU A 79 -5.70 -1.55 -2.64
N PHE A 80 -6.48 -1.92 -1.63
CA PHE A 80 -6.56 -1.18 -0.37
C PHE A 80 -6.00 -2.02 0.77
N PHE A 81 -5.09 -1.44 1.56
CA PHE A 81 -4.49 -2.09 2.72
C PHE A 81 -4.68 -1.24 3.96
N SER A 82 -5.05 -1.88 5.07
CA SER A 82 -4.93 -1.23 6.38
C SER A 82 -3.48 -1.25 6.83
N ILE A 83 -2.99 -0.11 7.31
CA ILE A 83 -1.65 0.05 7.89
C ILE A 83 -1.66 0.02 9.42
N GLY A 84 -2.79 -0.35 10.02
CA GLY A 84 -2.96 -0.38 11.46
C GLY A 84 -3.53 0.93 12.03
N MET A 85 -3.43 1.07 13.35
CA MET A 85 -3.92 2.23 14.10
C MET A 85 -2.94 2.54 15.22
N ALA A 86 -2.84 3.82 15.63
CA ALA A 86 -1.85 4.28 16.59
C ALA A 86 -1.81 3.47 17.90
N THR A 87 -2.95 2.93 18.33
CA THR A 87 -3.08 2.14 19.58
C THR A 87 -2.63 0.68 19.47
N ARG A 88 -2.44 0.14 18.25
CA ARG A 88 -2.12 -1.28 18.01
C ARG A 88 -0.86 -1.51 17.16
N GLY A 89 -0.09 -0.45 16.93
CA GLY A 89 1.00 -0.45 15.95
C GLY A 89 0.47 -0.04 14.59
N GLN A 90 1.11 0.97 14.01
CA GLN A 90 0.80 1.53 12.71
C GLN A 90 2.09 1.50 11.88
N ALA A 91 2.03 0.90 10.69
CA ALA A 91 3.11 0.97 9.74
C ALA A 91 3.23 2.40 9.22
N SER A 92 4.43 2.95 9.27
CA SER A 92 4.72 4.30 8.74
C SER A 92 5.27 4.25 7.32
N HIS A 93 5.72 3.07 6.88
CA HIS A 93 6.37 2.88 5.59
C HIS A 93 5.88 1.61 4.90
N LEU A 94 5.95 1.64 3.58
CA LEU A 94 5.76 0.49 2.70
C LEU A 94 7.04 0.31 1.90
N ALA A 95 7.63 -0.88 1.98
CA ALA A 95 8.69 -1.33 1.10
C ALA A 95 8.13 -2.17 -0.05
N VAL A 96 8.81 -2.11 -1.20
CA VAL A 96 8.44 -2.82 -2.42
C VAL A 96 9.68 -3.33 -3.15
N ILE A 97 9.57 -4.51 -3.75
CA ILE A 97 10.58 -5.11 -4.64
C ILE A 97 9.88 -5.72 -5.86
N ALA A 98 10.49 -5.59 -7.04
CA ALA A 98 9.99 -6.17 -8.27
C ALA A 98 9.95 -7.69 -8.19
N THR A 99 8.89 -8.30 -8.73
CA THR A 99 8.86 -9.75 -9.02
C THR A 99 9.22 -10.01 -10.47
N ASP A 100 8.79 -9.14 -11.39
CA ASP A 100 9.12 -9.23 -12.81
C ASP A 100 9.12 -7.82 -13.44
N GLY A 101 10.24 -7.41 -14.01
CA GLY A 101 10.45 -6.10 -14.62
C GLY A 101 10.50 -4.90 -13.65
N ASP A 102 11.01 -3.78 -14.15
CA ASP A 102 11.02 -2.51 -13.41
C ASP A 102 9.73 -1.73 -13.66
N GLY A 103 9.31 -0.92 -12.68
CA GLY A 103 8.11 -0.12 -12.79
C GLY A 103 7.95 0.88 -11.64
N THR A 104 6.71 1.23 -11.34
CA THR A 104 6.36 2.23 -10.34
C THR A 104 5.20 1.75 -9.48
N LEU A 105 5.34 1.95 -8.17
CA LEU A 105 4.30 1.79 -7.18
C LEU A 105 3.77 3.18 -6.80
N TYR A 106 2.47 3.36 -6.96
CA TYR A 106 1.74 4.55 -6.56
C TYR A 106 0.95 4.25 -5.30
N ILE A 107 1.09 5.11 -4.29
CA ILE A 107 0.41 4.97 -3.00
C ILE A 107 -0.40 6.24 -2.73
N SER A 108 -1.62 6.07 -2.26
CA SER A 108 -2.46 7.17 -1.80
C SER A 108 -2.88 6.91 -0.36
N GLU A 109 -2.57 7.83 0.55
CA GLU A 109 -3.15 7.81 1.89
C GLU A 109 -4.63 8.19 1.82
N LEU A 110 -5.47 7.49 2.59
CA LEU A 110 -6.91 7.68 2.58
C LEU A 110 -7.41 8.20 3.92
N ASP A 111 -8.40 9.09 3.87
CA ASP A 111 -9.10 9.65 5.03
C ASP A 111 -10.64 9.70 4.88
#